data_AF-A0A537MDW3-F1
#
_entry.id   AF-A0A537MDW3-F1
#
_cell.length_a   1.000
_cell.length_b   1.000
_cell.length_c   1.000
_cell.angle_alpha   90.00
_cell.angle_beta   90.00
_cell.angle_gamma   90.00
#
_symmetry.space_group_name_H-M   'P 1'
#
loop_
_entity.id
_entity.type
_entity.pdbx_description
1 polymer ?
#
loop_
_entity_poly.entity_id
_entity_poly.type
_entity_poly.pdbx_seq_one_letter_code
_entity_poly.pdbx_strand_id
1 'polypeptide(L)'
;MMGIETTKWDAADHLASTEAVLAYLEAIFEDGDPELVAAALNDVARAKGLDSSEQLTGATDLSSVIRTLKSLGLELTAKVA
;
A
#
# COMPACT_ATOMS: atom_id res chain seq x y z
N MET A 1 4.28 -39.19 -2.81
CA MET A 1 4.61 -37.87 -2.23
C MET A 1 3.34 -37.04 -2.31
N MET A 2 2.72 -36.66 -1.20
CA MET A 2 1.62 -35.69 -1.26
C MET A 2 2.25 -34.33 -1.59
N GLY A 3 1.80 -33.73 -2.69
CA GLY A 3 2.21 -32.38 -3.07
C GLY A 3 1.68 -31.37 -2.07
N ILE A 4 2.46 -30.33 -1.81
CA ILE A 4 2.04 -29.21 -0.96
C ILE A 4 1.08 -28.36 -1.80
N GLU A 5 -0.14 -28.15 -1.31
CA GLU A 5 -1.10 -27.25 -1.97
C GLU A 5 -0.79 -25.81 -1.58
N THR A 6 -0.60 -24.94 -2.57
CA THR A 6 -0.33 -23.52 -2.39
C THR A 6 -1.45 -22.69 -3.01
N THR A 7 -1.83 -21.60 -2.35
CA THR A 7 -2.76 -20.61 -2.89
C THR A 7 -2.01 -19.37 -3.37
N LYS A 8 -2.59 -18.66 -4.34
CA LYS A 8 -2.08 -17.34 -4.72
C LYS A 8 -2.30 -16.38 -3.55
N TRP A 9 -1.26 -15.63 -3.20
CA TRP A 9 -1.31 -14.63 -2.14
C TRP A 9 -1.44 -13.23 -2.77
N ASP A 10 -2.30 -12.40 -2.21
CA ASP A 10 -2.48 -10.99 -2.58
C ASP A 10 -2.51 -10.16 -1.29
N ALA A 11 -1.69 -9.11 -1.21
CA ALA A 11 -1.62 -8.25 -0.03
C ALA A 11 -2.95 -7.55 0.23
N ALA A 12 -3.67 -7.16 -0.82
CA ALA A 12 -4.94 -6.43 -0.71
C ALA A 12 -6.00 -7.22 0.07
N ASP A 13 -5.97 -8.56 0.00
CA ASP A 13 -6.91 -9.43 0.73
C ASP A 13 -6.75 -9.36 2.26
N HIS A 14 -5.62 -8.83 2.74
CA HIS A 14 -5.28 -8.74 4.16
C HIS A 14 -5.38 -7.32 4.74
N LEU A 15 -5.67 -6.30 3.92
CA LEU A 15 -5.69 -4.89 4.31
C LEU A 15 -7.10 -4.39 4.70
N ALA A 16 -7.85 -5.26 5.39
CA ALA A 16 -9.24 -4.98 5.78
C ALA A 16 -9.33 -3.93 6.92
N SER A 17 -8.41 -3.97 7.88
CA SER A 17 -8.39 -3.04 9.01
C SER A 17 -7.41 -1.88 8.80
N THR A 18 -7.62 -0.79 9.52
CA THR A 18 -6.72 0.38 9.50
C THR A 18 -5.34 0.02 10.06
N GLU A 19 -5.28 -0.84 11.08
CA GLU A 19 -4.05 -1.30 11.71
C GLU A 19 -3.21 -2.15 10.76
N ALA A 20 -3.85 -3.01 9.94
CA ALA A 20 -3.17 -3.80 8.93
C ALA A 20 -2.56 -2.92 7.82
N VAL A 21 -3.30 -1.89 7.39
CA VAL A 21 -2.81 -0.88 6.44
C VAL A 21 -1.60 -0.12 7.00
N LEU A 22 -1.67 0.28 8.27
CA LEU A 22 -0.58 1.02 8.90
C LEU A 22 0.70 0.16 8.99
N ALA A 23 0.59 -1.05 9.52
CA ALA A 23 1.73 -1.96 9.66
C ALA A 23 2.35 -2.32 8.29
N TYR A 24 1.52 -2.49 7.26
CA TYR A 24 1.99 -2.75 5.90
C TYR A 24 2.77 -1.56 5.32
N LEU A 25 2.22 -0.34 5.44
CA LEU A 25 2.87 0.86 4.94
C LEU A 25 4.15 1.19 5.74
N GLU A 26 4.14 1.00 7.06
CA GLU A 26 5.33 1.19 7.90
C GLU A 26 6.48 0.28 7.45
N ALA A 27 6.23 -1.02 7.27
CA ALA A 27 7.24 -1.97 6.79
C ALA A 27 7.83 -1.56 5.43
N ILE A 28 6.99 -1.07 4.51
CA ILE A 28 7.43 -0.67 3.17
C ILE A 28 8.18 0.68 3.19
N PHE A 29 7.78 1.60 4.06
CA PHE A 29 8.51 2.86 4.24
C PHE A 29 9.88 2.66 4.91
N GLU A 30 10.03 1.65 5.77
CA GLU A 30 11.33 1.27 6.35
C GLU A 30 12.31 0.76 5.29
N ASP A 31 11.84 -0.01 4.31
CA ASP A 31 12.67 -0.45 3.17
C ASP A 31 13.06 0.72 2.25
N GLY A 32 12.24 1.77 2.18
CA GLY A 32 12.56 3.03 1.50
C GLY A 32 12.57 2.94 -0.03
N ASP A 33 12.12 1.83 -0.62
CA ASP A 33 12.02 1.66 -2.07
C ASP A 33 10.77 2.36 -2.61
N PRO A 34 10.92 3.39 -3.45
CA PRO A 34 9.78 4.14 -4.00
C PRO A 34 8.87 3.29 -4.89
N GLU A 35 9.36 2.25 -5.56
CA GLU A 35 8.52 1.36 -6.37
C GLU A 35 7.64 0.48 -5.47
N LEU A 36 8.18 0.00 -4.33
CA LEU A 36 7.40 -0.74 -3.34
C LEU A 36 6.37 0.15 -2.66
N VAL A 37 6.71 1.40 -2.34
CA VAL A 37 5.75 2.37 -1.78
C VAL A 37 4.58 2.58 -2.75
N ALA A 38 4.85 2.75 -4.04
CA ALA A 38 3.79 2.91 -5.04
C ALA A 38 2.89 1.66 -5.15
N ALA A 39 3.49 0.47 -5.13
CA ALA A 39 2.74 -0.80 -5.13
C ALA A 39 1.87 -0.95 -3.88
N ALA A 40 2.40 -0.61 -2.71
CA ALA A 40 1.69 -0.68 -1.44
C ALA A 40 0.43 0.17 -1.42
N LEU A 41 0.54 1.40 -1.94
CA LEU A 41 -0.58 2.33 -2.02
C LEU A 41 -1.67 1.82 -2.96
N ASN A 42 -1.28 1.17 -4.06
CA ASN A 42 -2.21 0.53 -4.96
C ASN A 42 -2.93 -0.65 -4.29
N ASP A 43 -2.23 -1.47 -3.49
CA ASP A 43 -2.83 -2.57 -2.73
C ASP A 43 -3.83 -2.05 -1.68
N VAL A 44 -3.48 -0.97 -0.97
CA VAL A 44 -4.38 -0.32 0.00
C VAL A 44 -5.62 0.25 -0.70
N ALA A 45 -5.47 0.89 -1.85
CA ALA A 45 -6.60 1.40 -2.63
C ALA A 45 -7.55 0.28 -3.06
N ARG A 46 -7.00 -0.81 -3.62
CA ARG A 46 -7.76 -2.02 -3.98
C ARG A 46 -8.49 -2.62 -2.78
N ALA A 47 -7.82 -2.74 -1.63
CA ALA A 47 -8.41 -3.31 -0.42
C ALA A 47 -9.58 -2.50 0.15
N LYS A 48 -9.60 -1.18 -0.08
CA LYS A 48 -10.70 -0.30 0.34
C LYS A 48 -11.86 -0.24 -0.65
N GLY A 49 -11.84 -1.03 -1.72
CA GLY A 49 -12.85 -0.98 -2.79
C GLY A 49 -12.81 0.33 -3.58
N LEU A 50 -11.70 1.06 -3.48
CA LEU A 50 -11.39 2.18 -4.35
C LEU A 50 -10.74 1.56 -5.59
N ASP A 51 -11.57 1.03 -6.50
CA ASP A 51 -11.13 0.61 -7.83
C ASP A 51 -10.75 1.86 -8.64
N SER A 52 -9.62 2.45 -8.25
CA SER A 52 -8.95 3.48 -9.02
C SER A 52 -8.34 2.80 -10.24
N SER A 53 -9.09 2.79 -11.34
CA SER A 53 -8.56 2.50 -12.69
C SER A 53 -7.36 3.40 -13.06
N GLU A 54 -7.08 4.41 -12.25
CA GLU A 54 -5.80 5.12 -12.20
C GLU A 54 -4.75 4.23 -11.53
N GLN A 55 -4.20 3.30 -12.32
CA GLN A 55 -2.88 2.74 -12.01
C GLN A 55 -1.96 3.91 -11.62
N LEU A 56 -1.30 3.84 -10.46
CA LEU A 56 -0.27 4.78 -10.00
C LEU A 56 0.97 4.69 -10.92
N THR A 57 0.77 4.97 -12.20
CA THR A 57 1.80 5.07 -13.22
C THR A 57 2.44 6.44 -13.06
N GLY A 58 3.61 6.47 -12.44
CA GLY A 58 4.40 7.71 -12.32
C GLY A 58 4.47 8.32 -10.92
N ALA A 59 4.31 7.55 -9.85
CA ALA A 59 4.67 7.99 -8.49
C ALA A 59 6.20 8.04 -8.31
N THR A 60 6.89 8.90 -9.07
CA THR A 60 8.35 9.03 -9.04
C THR A 60 8.82 10.01 -7.97
N ASP A 61 7.92 10.79 -7.37
CA ASP A 61 8.24 11.79 -6.33
C ASP A 61 7.32 11.66 -5.11
N LEU A 62 7.92 11.72 -3.92
CA LEU A 62 7.24 11.61 -2.62
C LEU A 62 6.06 12.60 -2.47
N SER A 63 6.14 13.76 -3.14
CA SER A 63 5.09 14.77 -3.13
C SER A 63 3.82 14.29 -3.86
N SER A 64 3.94 13.44 -4.88
CA SER A 64 2.77 12.87 -5.56
C SER A 64 2.08 11.84 -4.67
N VAL A 65 2.86 11.01 -3.98
CA VAL A 65 2.38 10.03 -2.99
C VAL A 65 1.60 10.72 -1.87
N ILE A 66 2.17 11.77 -1.27
CA ILE A 66 1.53 12.54 -0.19
C ILE A 66 0.22 13.18 -0.68
N ARG A 67 0.19 13.70 -1.92
CA ARG A 67 -1.01 14.29 -2.50
C ARG A 67 -2.12 13.26 -2.69
N THR A 68 -1.79 12.07 -3.18
CA THR A 68 -2.77 10.99 -3.37
C THR A 68 -3.33 10.52 -2.03
N LEU A 69 -2.47 10.31 -1.02
CA LEU A 69 -2.91 9.96 0.34
C LEU A 69 -3.88 11.00 0.91
N LYS A 70 -3.56 12.29 0.74
CA LYS A 70 -4.44 13.38 1.17
C LYS A 70 -5.79 13.37 0.46
N SER A 71 -5.83 13.04 -0.83
CA SER A 71 -7.10 12.91 -1.58
C SER A 71 -7.95 11.73 -1.11
N LEU A 72 -7.32 10.72 -0.50
CA LEU A 72 -7.96 9.55 0.10
C LEU A 72 -8.37 9.79 1.57
N GLY A 73 -8.18 11.01 2.09
CA GLY A 73 -8.48 11.35 3.48
C GLY A 73 -7.49 10.76 4.49
N LEU A 74 -6.33 10.29 4.02
CA LEU A 74 -5.26 9.75 4.85
C LEU A 74 -4.16 10.82 4.97
N GLU A 75 -3.81 11.21 6.18
CA GLU A 75 -2.66 12.09 6.43
C GLU A 75 -1.49 11.28 6.98
N LEU A 76 -0.32 11.43 6.36
CA LEU A 76 0.92 10.87 6.88
C LEU A 76 1.43 11.77 8.00
N THR A 77 1.27 11.33 9.25
CA THR A 77 2.01 11.91 10.37
C THR A 77 3.35 11.20 10.49
N ALA A 78 4.44 11.86 10.10
CA ALA A 78 5.77 11.38 10.40
C ALA A 78 6.00 11.44 11.92
N LYS A 79 6.13 10.27 12.56
CA LYS A 79 6.56 10.19 13.95
C LYS A 79 8.08 10.20 13.97
N VAL A 80 8.65 11.29 14.46
CA VAL A 80 10.09 11.36 14.75
C VAL A 80 10.33 10.50 15.99
N ALA A 81 11.11 9.43 15.84
CA ALA A 81 11.65 8.65 16.94
C ALA A 81 12.82 9.40 17.60
#